data_AF-A0A7C6GCU1-F1
#
_entry.id   AF-A0A7C6GCU1-F1
#
_cell.length_a   1.000
_cell.length_b   1.000
_cell.length_c   1.000
_cell.angle_alpha   90.00
_cell.angle_beta   90.00
_cell.angle_gamma   90.00
#
_symmetry.space_group_name_H-M   'P 1'
#
loop_
_entity.id
_entity.type
_entity.pdbx_description
1 polymer ?
#
loop_
_entity_poly.entity_id
_entity_poly.type
_entity_poly.pdbx_seq_one_letter_code
_entity_poly.pdbx_strand_id
1 'polypeptide(L)'
;MEELRQEYKVRLQTNGLIGNLKPELENSVPNCRVEIVDDKSCLIVSNERIDLCPVLQLFAFRDITVYEAEVVKPTLEEVFVKITNAAGKEFADGKVSQ
;
A
#
# COMPACT_ATOMS: atom_id res chain seq x y z
N MET A 1 22.81 0.59 -7.29
CA MET A 1 21.61 1.46 -7.37
C MET A 1 20.54 0.81 -6.54
N GLU A 2 20.39 1.24 -5.28
CA GLU A 2 19.26 0.79 -4.47
C GLU A 2 18.05 1.58 -4.98
N GLU A 3 17.32 1.01 -5.94
CA GLU A 3 16.05 1.56 -6.38
C GLU A 3 15.17 1.66 -5.13
N LEU A 4 14.85 2.89 -4.70
CA LEU A 4 13.92 3.16 -3.61
C LEU A 4 12.63 2.43 -3.95
N ARG A 5 12.43 1.23 -3.38
CA ARG A 5 11.26 0.40 -3.65
C ARG A 5 10.05 1.18 -3.17
N GLN A 6 9.36 1.79 -4.12
CA GLN A 6 8.16 2.56 -3.85
C GLN A 6 7.02 1.56 -3.64
N GLU A 7 6.39 1.65 -2.48
CA GLU A 7 5.19 0.89 -2.17
C GLU A 7 4.05 1.35 -3.10
N TYR A 8 3.35 0.39 -3.68
CA TYR A 8 2.13 0.60 -4.42
C TYR A 8 0.98 0.68 -3.43
N LYS A 9 0.32 1.84 -3.39
CA LYS A 9 -0.83 2.09 -2.53
C LYS A 9 -2.06 2.32 -3.41
N VAL A 10 -3.13 1.55 -3.21
CA VAL A 10 -4.42 1.73 -3.90
C VAL A 10 -5.52 1.86 -2.86
N ARG A 11 -6.29 2.94 -2.95
CA ARG A 11 -7.46 3.16 -2.12
C ARG A 11 -8.70 2.67 -2.86
N LEU A 12 -9.50 1.88 -2.17
CA LEU A 12 -10.79 1.43 -2.64
C LEU A 12 -11.90 2.10 -1.85
N GLN A 13 -13.00 2.38 -2.56
CA GLN A 13 -14.24 2.87 -1.99
C GLN A 13 -15.37 1.90 -2.34
N THR A 14 -16.16 1.55 -1.32
CA THR A 14 -17.15 0.47 -1.41
C THR A 14 -18.47 0.86 -0.77
N ASN A 15 -19.58 0.27 -1.20
CA ASN A 15 -20.89 0.61 -0.62
C ASN A 15 -21.17 -0.07 0.73
N GLY A 16 -20.46 -1.17 1.03
CA GLY A 16 -20.68 -2.02 2.21
C GLY A 16 -19.58 -1.91 3.27
N LEU A 17 -19.82 -2.53 4.43
CA LEU A 17 -18.87 -2.52 5.54
C LEU A 17 -17.71 -3.48 5.25
N ILE A 18 -16.47 -3.00 5.34
CA ILE A 18 -15.28 -3.79 4.98
C ILE A 18 -14.41 -4.24 6.16
N GLY A 19 -14.80 -3.89 7.40
CA GLY A 19 -14.01 -4.16 8.60
C GLY A 19 -13.64 -5.63 8.80
N ASN A 20 -14.51 -6.56 8.40
CA ASN A 20 -14.29 -8.01 8.52
C ASN A 20 -13.54 -8.64 7.34
N LEU A 21 -13.32 -7.89 6.25
CA LEU A 21 -12.70 -8.41 5.01
C LEU A 21 -11.19 -8.29 5.01
N LYS A 22 -10.61 -7.52 5.93
CA LYS A 22 -9.17 -7.34 6.06
C LYS A 22 -8.38 -8.65 6.00
N PRO A 23 -8.64 -9.66 6.86
CA PRO A 23 -7.84 -10.89 6.83
C PRO A 23 -8.00 -11.67 5.53
N GLU A 24 -9.17 -11.69 4.90
CA GLU A 24 -9.37 -12.39 3.63
C GLU A 24 -8.65 -11.69 2.47
N LEU A 25 -8.62 -10.36 2.49
CA LEU A 25 -7.97 -9.56 1.47
C LEU A 25 -6.44 -9.68 1.55
N GLU A 26 -5.89 -9.72 2.77
CA GLU A 26 -4.46 -9.97 3.02
C GLU A 26 -4.04 -11.41 2.66
N ASN A 27 -4.94 -12.39 2.78
CA ASN A 27 -4.67 -13.77 2.34
C ASN A 27 -4.83 -13.97 0.82
N SER A 28 -5.70 -13.19 0.17
CA SER A 28 -5.99 -13.35 -1.26
C SER A 28 -4.94 -12.69 -2.15
N VAL A 29 -4.23 -11.67 -1.65
CA VAL A 29 -3.20 -10.94 -2.40
C VAL A 29 -1.84 -11.16 -1.74
N PRO A 30 -0.88 -11.82 -2.42
CA PRO A 30 0.44 -12.06 -1.85
C PRO A 30 1.19 -10.73 -1.59
N ASN A 31 1.97 -10.68 -0.50
CA ASN A 31 2.78 -9.53 -0.13
C ASN A 31 2.00 -8.21 -0.01
N CYS A 32 0.74 -8.30 0.41
CA CYS A 32 -0.16 -7.16 0.54
C CYS A 32 -0.58 -6.95 1.99
N ARG A 33 -0.58 -5.69 2.41
CA ARG A 33 -1.14 -5.22 3.68
C ARG A 33 -2.41 -4.42 3.40
N VAL A 34 -3.42 -4.61 4.24
CA VAL A 34 -4.69 -3.89 4.11
C VAL A 34 -4.92 -3.02 5.35
N GLU A 35 -5.21 -1.74 5.11
CA GLU A 35 -5.56 -0.76 6.13
C GLU A 35 -6.99 -0.29 5.92
N ILE A 36 -7.82 -0.40 6.95
CA ILE A 36 -9.19 0.12 6.91
C ILE A 36 -9.11 1.60 7.26
N VAL A 37 -9.44 2.45 6.29
CA VAL A 37 -9.40 3.92 6.45
C VAL A 37 -10.71 4.42 7.03
N ASP A 38 -11.81 3.83 6.58
CA ASP A 38 -13.16 4.08 7.08
C ASP A 38 -13.99 2.79 6.89
N ASP A 39 -15.20 2.78 7.42
CA ASP A 39 -16.10 1.62 7.38
C ASP A 39 -16.39 1.11 5.95
N LYS A 40 -16.28 2.03 4.97
CA LYS A 40 -16.51 1.80 3.54
C LYS A 40 -15.27 1.98 2.65
N SER A 41 -14.10 2.24 3.23
CA SER A 41 -12.87 2.53 2.48
C SER A 41 -11.66 1.80 3.05
N CYS A 42 -10.89 1.16 2.17
CA CYS A 42 -9.61 0.56 2.53
C CYS A 42 -8.48 1.06 1.65
N LEU A 43 -7.27 0.96 2.20
CA LEU A 43 -6.02 1.16 1.52
C LEU A 43 -5.30 -0.19 1.41
N ILE A 44 -4.97 -0.56 0.19
CA ILE A 44 -4.20 -1.74 -0.15
C ILE A 44 -2.76 -1.29 -0.39
N VAL A 45 -1.81 -1.84 0.36
CA VAL A 45 -0.39 -1.48 0.30
C VAL A 45 0.40 -2.73 -0.07
N SER A 46 1.20 -2.65 -1.13
CA SER A 46 2.08 -3.75 -1.55
C SER A 46 3.43 -3.23 -2.02
N ASN A 47 4.46 -4.07 -1.92
CA ASN A 47 5.77 -3.81 -2.52
C ASN A 47 5.80 -4.10 -4.02
N GLU A 48 4.73 -4.68 -4.56
CA GLU A 48 4.59 -5.09 -5.96
C GLU A 48 3.33 -4.45 -6.57
N ARG A 49 3.21 -4.49 -7.91
CA ARG A 49 1.99 -3.99 -8.56
C ARG A 49 0.79 -4.83 -8.12
N ILE A 50 -0.26 -4.14 -7.71
CA ILE A 50 -1.50 -4.76 -7.25
C ILE A 50 -2.37 -5.07 -8.47
N ASP A 51 -2.68 -6.34 -8.70
CA ASP A 51 -3.71 -6.73 -9.67
C ASP A 51 -5.10 -6.56 -9.02
N LEU A 52 -5.92 -5.68 -9.60
CA LEU A 52 -7.21 -5.33 -9.01
C LEU A 52 -8.30 -6.34 -9.33
N CYS A 53 -8.16 -7.19 -10.36
CA CYS A 53 -9.19 -8.16 -10.71
C CYS A 53 -9.53 -9.13 -9.57
N PRO A 54 -8.58 -9.84 -8.92
CA PRO A 54 -8.89 -10.76 -7.83
C PRO A 54 -9.44 -10.03 -6.61
N VAL A 55 -8.96 -8.80 -6.36
CA VAL A 55 -9.46 -7.92 -5.31
C VAL A 55 -10.93 -7.61 -5.53
N LEU A 56 -11.29 -7.10 -6.71
CA LEU A 56 -12.68 -6.77 -7.07
C LEU A 56 -13.59 -8.01 -7.05
N GLN A 57 -13.08 -9.17 -7.46
CA GLN A 57 -13.84 -10.43 -7.40
C GLN A 57 -14.15 -10.84 -5.96
N LEU A 58 -13.23 -10.66 -5.01
CA LEU A 58 -13.50 -10.96 -3.60
C LEU A 58 -14.61 -10.07 -3.05
N PHE A 59 -14.59 -8.77 -3.36
CA PHE A 59 -15.66 -7.85 -2.97
C PHE A 59 -17.00 -8.25 -3.60
N ALA A 60 -17.01 -8.59 -4.89
CA ALA A 60 -18.21 -9.04 -5.60
C ALA A 60 -18.78 -10.34 -5.01
N PHE A 61 -17.93 -11.30 -4.62
CA PHE A 61 -18.35 -12.55 -3.96
C PHE A 61 -19.06 -12.28 -2.62
N ARG A 62 -18.79 -11.14 -1.99
CA ARG A 62 -19.33 -10.73 -0.70
C ARG A 62 -20.50 -9.75 -0.83
N ASP A 63 -21.07 -9.61 -2.04
CA ASP A 63 -22.14 -8.66 -2.37
C ASP A 63 -21.76 -7.19 -2.10
N ILE A 64 -20.46 -6.88 -2.12
CA ILE A 64 -19.93 -5.54 -1.90
C ILE A 64 -19.47 -4.97 -3.24
N THR A 65 -20.07 -3.85 -3.64
CA THR A 65 -19.66 -3.13 -4.84
C THR A 65 -18.53 -2.16 -4.52
N VAL A 66 -17.43 -2.27 -5.27
CA VAL A 66 -16.36 -1.26 -5.31
C VAL A 66 -16.67 -0.29 -6.44
N TYR A 67 -16.80 0.99 -6.14
CA TYR A 67 -17.15 2.01 -7.12
C TYR A 67 -15.95 2.87 -7.56
N GLU A 68 -14.95 3.01 -6.70
CA GLU A 68 -13.73 3.76 -7.01
C GLU A 68 -12.48 3.00 -6.56
N ALA A 69 -11.45 3.07 -7.41
CA ALA A 69 -10.10 2.62 -7.11
C ALA A 69 -9.11 3.73 -7.50
N GLU A 70 -8.42 4.30 -6.52
CA GLU A 70 -7.49 5.42 -6.69
C GLU A 70 -6.08 4.99 -6.31
N VAL A 71 -5.09 5.28 -7.16
CA VAL A 71 -3.67 5.12 -6.81
C VAL A 71 -3.26 6.25 -5.87
N VAL A 72 -2.86 5.89 -4.65
CA VAL A 72 -2.36 6.85 -3.66
C VAL A 72 -0.86 7.02 -3.86
N LYS A 73 -0.46 8.19 -4.35
CA LYS A 73 0.95 8.56 -4.47
C LYS A 73 1.50 8.96 -3.11
N PRO A 74 2.79 8.69 -2.82
CA PRO A 74 3.41 9.16 -1.59
C PRO A 74 3.42 10.69 -1.56
N THR A 75 3.37 11.26 -0.36
CA THR A 75 3.46 12.72 -0.21
C THR A 75 4.88 13.21 -0.50
N LEU A 76 5.03 14.50 -0.82
CA LEU A 76 6.36 15.10 -0.97
C LEU A 76 7.22 14.94 0.28
N GLU A 77 6.60 15.03 1.47
CA GLU A 77 7.28 14.83 2.74
C GLU A 77 7.76 13.37 2.90
N GLU A 78 6.90 12.38 2.64
CA GLU A 78 7.29 10.97 2.70
C GLU A 78 8.46 10.66 1.74
N VAL A 79 8.42 11.21 0.53
CA VAL A 79 9.51 11.08 -0.45
C VAL A 79 10.78 11.77 0.06
N PHE A 80 10.67 13.00 0.57
CA PHE A 80 11.80 13.75 1.11
C PHE A 80 12.48 13.01 2.27
N VAL A 81 11.70 12.49 3.22
CA VAL A 81 12.18 11.70 4.36
C VAL A 81 12.87 10.41 3.88
N LYS A 82 12.28 9.69 2.92
CA LYS A 82 12.92 8.48 2.36
C LYS A 82 14.27 8.78 1.70
N ILE A 83 14.36 9.85 0.91
CA ILE A 83 15.59 10.25 0.22
C ILE A 83 16.66 10.71 1.22
N THR A 84 16.30 11.58 2.17
CA THR A 84 17.25 12.14 3.14
C THR A 84 17.76 11.10 4.13
N ASN A 85 16.92 10.14 4.55
CA ASN A 85 17.37 9.02 5.38
C ASN A 85 18.31 8.06 4.62
N ALA A 86 18.04 7.79 3.33
CA ALA A 86 18.92 6.97 2.50
C ALA A 86 20.29 7.64 2.35
N ALA A 87 20.31 8.92 1.99
CA ALA A 87 21.54 9.71 1.90
C ALA A 87 22.27 9.78 3.26
N GLY A 88 21.55 9.98 4.36
CA GLY A 88 22.10 10.04 5.72
C GLY A 88 22.85 8.76 6.15
N LYS A 89 22.39 7.58 5.72
CA LYS A 89 23.10 6.30 5.94
C LYS A 89 24.42 6.22 5.18
N GLU A 90 24.50 6.75 3.96
CA GLU A 90 25.74 6.81 3.19
C GLU A 90 26.81 7.66 3.89
N PHE A 91 26.41 8.71 4.62
CA PHE A 91 27.34 9.55 5.39
C PHE A 91 27.79 8.93 6.73
N ALA A 92 27.09 7.92 7.26
CA ALA A 92 27.47 7.25 8.50
C ALA A 92 28.47 6.11 8.28
N ASP A 93 28.44 5.45 7.11
CA ASP A 93 29.38 4.38 6.73
C ASP A 93 30.77 4.92 6.33
N GLY A 94 30.89 6.22 6.02
CA GLY A 94 32.13 6.88 5.65
C GLY A 94 33.01 7.40 6.81
N LYS A 95 32.69 7.11 8.08
CA LYS A 95 33.48 7.55 9.24
C LYS A 95 33.88 6.40 10.17
N VAL A 96 34.52 5.37 9.62
CA VAL A 96 35.47 4.53 10.37
C VAL A 96 36.69 4.26 9.49
N SER A 97 37.52 5.29 9.28
CA SER A 97 38.96 5.18 8.99
C SER A 97 39.54 6.58 8.81
N GLN A 98 39.92 7.21 9.91
CA GLN A 98 41.19 7.93 10.14
C GLN A 98 41.11 8.73 11.43
#